data_AF-A0AAJ2T759-F1
#
_entry.id   AF-A0AAJ2T759-F1
#
_cell.length_a   1.000
_cell.length_b   1.000
_cell.length_c   1.000
_cell.angle_alpha   90.00
_cell.angle_beta   90.00
_cell.angle_gamma   90.00
#
_symmetry.space_group_name_H-M   'P 1'
#
loop_
_entity.id
_entity.type
_entity.pdbx_description
1 polymer ?
#
loop_
_entity_poly.entity_id
_entity_poly.type
_entity_poly.pdbx_seq_one_letter_code
_entity_poly.pdbx_strand_id
1 'polypeptide(L)'
;MYTTTIIGHRDVDDTPELRGAIRIVLENILKSHHAVDILFGSGSGFDRVCLSVAVELVETYPETRRVYVRAEYPDISEEYREYLLQSYDDTFFPEELRSAGRARYVERNRIMID
;
A
#
# COMPACT_ATOMS: atom_id res chain seq x y z
N MET A 1 1.00 -7.17 -15.04
CA MET A 1 1.60 -6.91 -13.72
C MET A 1 0.57 -7.33 -12.70
N TYR A 2 0.94 -8.08 -11.68
CA TYR A 2 -0.01 -8.57 -10.67
C TYR A 2 -0.13 -7.51 -9.58
N THR A 3 -1.34 -7.28 -9.07
CA THR A 3 -1.61 -6.31 -8.00
C THR A 3 -2.18 -7.04 -6.79
N THR A 4 -1.81 -6.60 -5.60
CA THR A 4 -2.44 -7.04 -4.35
C THR A 4 -2.69 -5.85 -3.46
N THR A 5 -3.79 -5.86 -2.73
CA THR A 5 -4.23 -4.70 -1.95
C THR A 5 -4.19 -4.99 -0.46
N ILE A 6 -3.66 -4.02 0.30
CA ILE A 6 -3.65 -4.05 1.76
C ILE A 6 -4.76 -3.15 2.29
N ILE A 7 -5.70 -3.76 3.02
CA ILE A 7 -6.75 -3.07 3.76
C ILE A 7 -6.92 -3.78 5.09
N GLY A 8 -6.95 -3.03 6.18
CA GLY A 8 -7.19 -3.61 7.50
C GLY A 8 -7.60 -2.58 8.54
N HIS A 9 -7.59 -3.02 9.80
CA HIS A 9 -8.08 -2.24 10.92
C HIS A 9 -7.19 -1.01 11.21
N ARG A 10 -7.82 0.09 11.65
CA ARG A 10 -7.12 1.36 11.90
C ARG A 10 -6.19 1.28 13.11
N ASP A 11 -6.58 0.55 14.12
CA ASP A 11 -5.83 0.40 15.36
C ASP A 11 -5.46 -1.06 15.54
N VAL A 12 -4.18 -1.37 15.35
CA VAL A 12 -3.64 -2.72 15.45
C VAL A 12 -2.29 -2.63 16.13
N ASP A 13 -2.05 -3.54 17.06
CA ASP A 13 -0.76 -3.68 17.73
C ASP A 13 0.24 -4.37 16.80
N ASP A 14 1.44 -3.79 16.68
CA ASP A 14 2.54 -4.38 15.93
C ASP A 14 3.20 -5.48 16.77
N THR A 15 2.63 -6.69 16.71
CA THR A 15 3.14 -7.85 17.45
C THR A 15 3.95 -8.78 16.54
N PRO A 16 4.92 -9.54 17.09
CA PRO A 16 5.68 -10.53 16.32
C PRO A 16 4.79 -11.57 15.61
N GLU A 17 3.70 -11.99 16.25
CA GLU A 17 2.75 -12.96 15.70
C GLU A 17 2.04 -12.40 14.48
N LEU A 18 1.58 -11.14 14.55
CA LEU A 18 0.93 -10.46 13.43
C LEU A 18 1.91 -10.27 12.26
N ARG A 19 3.13 -9.78 12.53
CA ARG A 19 4.17 -9.63 11.51
C ARG A 19 4.48 -10.96 10.84
N GLY A 20 4.61 -12.04 11.62
CA GLY A 20 4.84 -13.38 11.11
C GLY A 20 3.71 -13.87 10.20
N ALA A 21 2.45 -13.67 10.60
CA ALA A 21 1.30 -14.03 9.78
C ALA A 21 1.24 -13.24 8.46
N ILE A 22 1.46 -11.92 8.52
CA ILE A 22 1.50 -11.05 7.33
C ILE A 22 2.63 -11.49 6.38
N ARG A 23 3.82 -11.76 6.92
CA ARG A 23 4.98 -12.22 6.16
C ARG A 23 4.67 -13.50 5.39
N ILE A 24 4.09 -14.51 6.05
CA ILE A 24 3.73 -15.77 5.40
C ILE A 24 2.78 -15.52 4.23
N VAL A 25 1.75 -14.70 4.42
CA VAL A 25 0.76 -14.41 3.38
C VAL A 25 1.41 -13.66 2.21
N LEU A 26 2.15 -12.59 2.48
CA LEU A 26 2.82 -11.81 1.44
C LEU A 26 3.84 -12.66 0.69
N GLU A 27 4.70 -13.41 1.36
CA GLU A 27 5.67 -14.29 0.71
C GLU A 27 5.01 -15.31 -0.22
N ASN A 28 3.87 -15.88 0.18
CA ASN A 28 3.15 -16.82 -0.68
C ASN A 28 2.62 -16.16 -1.96
N ILE A 29 2.15 -14.91 -1.87
CA ILE A 29 1.73 -14.12 -3.03
C ILE A 29 2.93 -13.84 -3.94
N LEU A 30 4.04 -13.36 -3.38
CA LEU A 30 5.25 -12.99 -4.12
C LEU A 30 5.94 -14.21 -4.77
N LYS A 31 5.91 -15.39 -4.14
CA LYS A 31 6.41 -16.64 -4.74
C LYS A 31 5.55 -17.11 -5.91
N SER A 32 4.25 -16.82 -5.88
CA SER A 32 3.28 -17.28 -6.88
C SER A 32 3.19 -16.36 -8.09
N HIS A 33 3.58 -15.10 -7.93
CA HIS A 33 3.46 -14.07 -8.96
C HIS A 33 4.75 -13.26 -9.08
N HIS A 34 5.30 -13.18 -10.29
CA HIS A 34 6.45 -12.33 -10.57
C HIS A 34 6.01 -10.86 -10.73
N ALA A 35 6.77 -9.92 -10.18
CA ALA A 35 6.55 -8.46 -10.26
C ALA A 35 5.15 -8.03 -9.76
N VAL A 36 5.00 -7.99 -8.43
CA VAL A 36 3.76 -7.62 -7.74
C VAL A 36 3.80 -6.15 -7.30
N ASP A 37 2.75 -5.41 -7.62
CA ASP A 37 2.47 -4.11 -6.99
C ASP A 37 1.60 -4.32 -5.76
N ILE A 38 2.11 -3.97 -4.58
CA ILE A 38 1.38 -3.99 -3.32
C ILE A 38 0.78 -2.60 -3.10
N LEU A 39 -0.53 -2.49 -3.17
CA LEU A 39 -1.26 -1.24 -3.05
C LEU A 39 -1.57 -0.93 -1.58
N PHE A 40 -1.20 0.28 -1.15
CA PHE A 40 -1.46 0.79 0.19
C PHE A 40 -2.36 2.02 0.14
N GLY A 41 -3.30 2.09 1.08
CA GLY A 41 -4.16 3.24 1.23
C GLY A 41 -3.61 4.29 2.20
N SER A 42 -2.72 3.90 3.10
CA SER A 42 -2.21 4.70 4.21
C SER A 42 -3.30 5.18 5.18
N GLY A 43 -2.95 5.28 6.46
CA GLY A 43 -3.84 5.75 7.52
C GLY A 43 -4.44 4.68 8.42
N SER A 44 -4.18 3.39 8.17
CA SER A 44 -4.49 2.31 9.12
C SER A 44 -3.22 1.81 9.83
N GLY A 45 -3.37 1.30 11.06
CA GLY A 45 -2.30 0.64 11.80
C GLY A 45 -1.87 -0.65 11.12
N PHE A 46 -2.82 -1.38 10.56
CA PHE A 46 -2.55 -2.57 9.76
C PHE A 46 -1.69 -2.27 8.52
N ASP A 47 -1.96 -1.17 7.81
CA ASP A 47 -1.18 -0.72 6.64
C ASP A 47 0.28 -0.50 7.04
N ARG A 48 0.53 0.11 8.22
CA ARG A 48 1.89 0.37 8.71
C ARG A 48 2.64 -0.93 8.99
N VAL A 49 2.01 -1.89 9.65
CA VAL A 49 2.63 -3.20 9.93
C VAL A 49 2.95 -3.90 8.61
N CYS A 50 1.99 -3.94 7.67
CA CYS A 50 2.18 -4.56 6.36
C CYS A 50 3.29 -3.89 5.54
N LEU A 51 3.36 -2.55 5.55
CA LEU A 51 4.41 -1.82 4.85
C LEU A 51 5.79 -2.17 5.41
N SER A 52 5.91 -2.24 6.75
CA SER A 52 7.18 -2.61 7.37
C SER A 52 7.64 -4.02 6.99
N VAL A 53 6.72 -4.99 6.90
CA VAL A 53 7.03 -6.34 6.43
C VAL A 53 7.36 -6.34 4.94
N ALA A 54 6.65 -5.57 4.12
CA ALA A 54 6.92 -5.46 2.69
C ALA A 54 8.31 -4.88 2.40
N VAL A 55 8.78 -3.91 3.21
CA VAL A 55 10.15 -3.37 3.16
C VAL A 55 11.18 -4.48 3.37
N GLU A 56 10.94 -5.39 4.31
CA GLU A 56 11.85 -6.52 4.56
C GLU A 56 11.82 -7.55 3.41
N LEU A 57 10.73 -7.63 2.66
CA LEU A 57 10.57 -8.61 1.58
C LEU A 57 11.15 -8.16 0.24
N VAL A 58 11.21 -6.86 -0.05
CA VAL A 58 11.78 -6.36 -1.32
C VAL A 58 13.27 -6.69 -1.48
N GLU A 59 14.01 -6.95 -0.40
CA GLU A 59 15.37 -7.49 -0.50
C GLU A 59 15.43 -8.87 -1.18
N THR A 60 14.37 -9.67 -1.00
CA THR A 60 14.24 -11.02 -1.59
C THR A 60 13.48 -11.00 -2.93
N TYR A 61 12.54 -10.07 -3.09
CA TYR A 61 11.69 -9.94 -4.29
C TYR A 61 11.81 -8.53 -4.87
N PRO A 62 12.96 -8.17 -5.49
CA PRO A 62 13.27 -6.80 -5.90
C PRO A 62 12.36 -6.26 -7.01
N GLU A 63 11.67 -7.12 -7.73
CA GLU A 63 10.65 -6.77 -8.72
C GLU A 63 9.30 -6.34 -8.08
N THR A 64 9.14 -6.49 -6.77
CA THR A 64 7.96 -6.07 -6.02
C THR A 64 8.03 -4.58 -5.73
N ARG A 65 6.89 -3.88 -5.87
CA ARG A 65 6.78 -2.45 -5.55
C ARG A 65 5.71 -2.21 -4.51
N ARG A 66 5.98 -1.27 -3.61
CA ARG A 66 5.02 -0.71 -2.65
C ARG A 66 4.45 0.55 -3.27
N VAL A 67 3.16 0.58 -3.55
CA VAL A 67 2.50 1.69 -4.25
C VAL A 67 1.51 2.36 -3.32
N TYR A 68 1.69 3.67 -3.08
CA TYR A 68 0.75 4.45 -2.29
C TYR A 68 -0.35 5.06 -3.16
N VAL A 69 -1.59 4.58 -2.94
CA VAL A 69 -2.80 5.09 -3.59
C VAL A 69 -3.40 6.21 -2.75
N ARG A 70 -3.18 7.46 -3.17
CA ARG A 70 -3.62 8.65 -2.42
C ARG A 70 -5.13 8.79 -2.46
N ALA A 71 -5.73 9.13 -1.32
CA ALA A 71 -7.14 9.56 -1.24
C ALA A 71 -7.28 11.08 -1.16
N GLU A 72 -6.20 11.79 -0.89
CA GLU A 72 -6.15 13.22 -0.64
C GLU A 72 -4.99 13.85 -1.43
N TYR A 73 -5.02 15.18 -1.53
CA TYR A 73 -4.02 15.96 -2.27
C TYR A 73 -3.88 15.47 -3.73
N PRO A 74 -4.86 15.78 -4.59
CA PRO A 74 -4.81 15.39 -6.01
C PRO A 74 -3.52 15.84 -6.67
N ASP A 75 -3.18 17.11 -6.42
CA ASP A 75 -2.00 17.78 -6.94
C ASP A 75 -1.03 17.97 -5.77
N ILE A 76 0.20 17.50 -5.94
CA ILE A 76 1.28 17.56 -4.94
C ILE A 76 2.52 18.21 -5.55
N SER A 77 3.35 18.86 -4.73
CA SER A 77 4.67 19.31 -5.16
C SER A 77 5.61 18.12 -5.37
N GLU A 78 6.66 18.31 -6.17
CA GLU A 78 7.68 17.26 -6.34
C GLU A 78 8.39 16.95 -5.01
N GLU A 79 8.64 17.96 -4.18
CA GLU A 79 9.22 17.79 -2.84
C GLU A 79 8.37 16.85 -1.96
N TYR A 80 7.05 17.00 -1.99
CA TYR A 80 6.16 16.12 -1.25
C TYR A 80 6.09 14.72 -1.88
N ARG A 81 6.16 14.63 -3.21
CA ARG A 81 6.26 13.35 -3.92
C ARG A 81 7.52 12.60 -3.51
N GLU A 82 8.69 13.24 -3.53
CA GLU A 82 9.97 12.68 -3.09
C GLU A 82 9.91 12.19 -1.64
N TYR A 83 9.27 12.97 -0.75
CA TYR A 83 9.03 12.54 0.63
C TYR A 83 8.22 11.23 0.70
N LEU A 84 7.12 11.11 -0.05
CA LEU A 84 6.33 9.87 -0.10
C LEU A 84 7.17 8.69 -0.62
N LEU A 85 8.01 8.93 -1.62
CA LEU A 85 8.87 7.92 -2.23
C LEU A 85 10.03 7.44 -1.33
N GLN A 86 10.23 8.06 -0.16
CA GLN A 86 11.13 7.49 0.86
C GLN A 86 10.54 6.21 1.50
N SER A 87 9.22 6.05 1.46
CA SER A 87 8.51 4.91 2.06
C SER A 87 7.89 3.96 1.02
N TYR A 88 7.67 4.44 -0.19
CA TYR A 88 7.00 3.72 -1.27
C TYR A 88 7.83 3.79 -2.56
N ASP A 89 7.66 2.82 -3.44
CA ASP A 89 8.35 2.78 -4.73
C ASP A 89 7.60 3.61 -5.79
N ASP A 90 6.29 3.82 -5.61
CA ASP A 90 5.48 4.70 -6.45
C ASP A 90 4.28 5.28 -5.68
N THR A 91 3.66 6.33 -6.23
CA THR A 91 2.42 6.91 -5.71
C THR A 91 1.59 7.57 -6.80
N PHE A 92 0.28 7.40 -6.72
CA PHE A 92 -0.67 8.07 -7.62
C PHE A 92 -1.95 8.49 -6.89
N PHE A 93 -2.66 9.43 -7.49
CA PHE A 93 -4.01 9.84 -7.08
C PHE A 93 -5.00 9.36 -8.16
N PRO A 94 -6.01 8.55 -7.83
CA PRO A 94 -7.05 8.17 -8.78
C PRO A 94 -7.91 9.38 -9.17
N GLU A 95 -8.01 9.68 -10.45
CA GLU A 95 -8.67 10.88 -10.97
C GLU A 95 -10.18 10.91 -10.62
N GLU A 96 -10.80 9.73 -10.50
CA GLU A 96 -12.18 9.54 -10.08
C GLU A 96 -12.46 10.17 -8.71
N LEU A 97 -11.45 10.27 -7.83
CA LEU A 97 -11.60 10.83 -6.49
C LEU A 97 -11.71 12.34 -6.45
N ARG A 98 -11.40 13.08 -7.52
CA ARG A 98 -11.51 14.55 -7.53
C ARG A 98 -12.91 15.03 -7.19
N SER A 99 -13.93 14.22 -7.53
CA SER A 99 -15.35 14.52 -7.27
C SER A 99 -15.94 13.80 -6.05
N ALA A 100 -15.17 12.90 -5.39
CA ALA A 100 -15.69 11.98 -4.37
C ALA A 100 -16.04 12.66 -3.02
N GLY A 101 -15.59 13.90 -2.79
CA GLY A 101 -15.94 14.66 -1.58
C GLY A 101 -15.60 13.92 -0.29
N ARG A 102 -16.61 13.68 0.56
CA ARG A 102 -16.48 12.97 1.85
C ARG A 102 -16.30 11.45 1.69
N ALA A 103 -16.67 10.88 0.55
CA ALA A 103 -16.58 9.45 0.29
C ALA A 103 -15.20 9.01 -0.23
N ARG A 104 -14.24 9.93 -0.35
CA ARG A 104 -12.92 9.70 -0.97
C ARG A 104 -12.21 8.42 -0.53
N TYR A 105 -12.23 8.08 0.76
CA TYR A 105 -11.56 6.87 1.26
C TYR A 105 -12.27 5.58 0.87
N VAL A 106 -13.61 5.60 0.84
CA VAL A 106 -14.42 4.45 0.42
C VAL A 106 -14.24 4.22 -1.08
N GLU A 107 -14.32 5.28 -1.88
CA GLU A 107 -14.09 5.20 -3.33
C GLU A 107 -12.65 4.78 -3.64
N ARG A 108 -11.66 5.32 -2.91
CA ARG A 108 -10.27 4.91 -3.09
C ARG A 108 -10.11 3.42 -2.81
N ASN A 109 -10.66 2.93 -1.70
CA ASN A 109 -10.58 1.51 -1.35
C ASN A 109 -11.29 0.64 -2.40
N ARG A 110 -12.40 1.10 -2.99
CA ARG A 110 -13.04 0.41 -4.12
C ARG A 110 -12.10 0.32 -5.32
N ILE A 111 -11.47 1.43 -5.72
CA ILE A 111 -10.50 1.47 -6.82
C ILE A 111 -9.29 0.56 -6.58
N MET A 112 -8.85 0.41 -5.32
CA MET A 112 -7.78 -0.54 -4.99
C MET A 112 -8.20 -2.01 -5.11
N ILE A 113 -9.49 -2.32 -5.06
CA ILE A 113 -10.01 -3.69 -5.11
C ILE A 113 -10.43 -4.09 -6.54
N ASP A 114 -10.90 -3.12 -7.33
CA ASP A 114 -11.33 -3.29 -8.73
C ASP A 114 -10.16 -3.69 -9.66
#